data_AF-A0A663EJ50-F1
#
_entry.id   AF-A0A663EJ50-F1
#
_cell.length_a   1.000
_cell.length_b   1.000
_cell.length_c   1.000
_cell.angle_alpha   90.00
_cell.angle_beta   90.00
_cell.angle_gamma   90.00
#
_symmetry.space_group_name_H-M   'P 1'
#
loop_
_entity.id
_entity.type
_entity.pdbx_description
1 polymer ?
#
loop_
_entity_poly.entity_id
_entity_poly.type
_entity_poly.pdbx_seq_one_letter_code
_entity_poly.pdbx_strand_id
1 'polypeptide(L)'
;MSFLGYTALLLCWMYCAAERACEEPPPRRVKEVPTERWDKPPYPHGTQVTYRCRPGYIKLGRIVFECADGAWKQHLPGAECRNKPCGHPGDTEFGSFELISGSEFVFGARVEYRCNEGYRMLSQRNYRECQADGWSNDIPHCEVAKCLPVQAPVNGRIIMTGAFELGREYSFGQVVNFECNAKYKLVGSKEIICSSNGKWNSDVPQCQEIICDVPEILHGYVHSPKASYKESEQLQFACNEGYRYGERAGVQCTESGWNPTPYCTEIVCSPPRIPNGNFRPQEDNYIVGDIITIQCNPGYHFKTLTGKSTAECTKNGWVPDPGCVQKPCDYPAIENGKLSERLEYYKNYYFPMSFGQHADYHCIRGYTTPSGEYWVRMVCSERGWYPEPKCLKKCHVRQLENGYFSYGQKNVYKEGERVKYVCSDDYYTEHKDGQVTCTKDDWSPPPRCIRKSKGSQSQGSYLDRRPDQGGGRVSFTSQLYSWRSDSRISNLNLRVFIP
;
A
#
# COMPACT_ATOMS: atom_id res chain seq x y z
N MET A 1 -50.47 35.17 134.52
CA MET A 1 -49.45 34.19 134.08
C MET A 1 -50.12 33.10 133.27
N SER A 2 -49.36 32.39 132.44
CA SER A 2 -49.63 31.02 131.95
C SER A 2 -50.94 30.75 131.17
N PHE A 3 -50.90 30.98 129.85
CA PHE A 3 -51.59 30.12 128.86
C PHE A 3 -50.89 30.23 127.49
N LEU A 4 -49.77 29.52 127.32
CA LEU A 4 -49.10 29.29 126.04
C LEU A 4 -48.67 27.82 126.01
N GLY A 5 -49.36 27.00 125.22
CA GLY A 5 -49.22 25.54 125.29
C GLY A 5 -49.89 24.78 124.15
N TYR A 6 -49.85 25.30 122.92
CA TYR A 6 -50.41 24.65 121.72
C TYR A 6 -49.50 24.73 120.48
N THR A 7 -48.18 24.72 120.70
CA THR A 7 -47.14 24.70 119.64
C THR A 7 -46.22 23.48 119.70
N ALA A 8 -46.59 22.45 120.50
CA ALA A 8 -45.77 21.26 120.76
C ALA A 8 -46.26 19.98 120.02
N LEU A 9 -47.07 20.12 118.97
CA LEU A 9 -47.76 18.99 118.30
C LEU A 9 -47.51 18.87 116.79
N LEU A 10 -46.54 19.61 116.23
CA LEU A 10 -46.33 19.70 114.78
C LEU A 10 -44.89 19.46 114.27
N LEU A 11 -43.93 19.11 115.14
CA LEU A 11 -42.50 18.95 114.76
C LEU A 11 -41.86 17.64 115.26
N CYS A 12 -42.61 16.54 115.22
CA CYS A 12 -42.07 15.16 115.32
C CYS A 12 -42.58 14.24 114.19
N TRP A 13 -42.86 14.84 113.02
CA TRP A 13 -43.06 14.15 111.74
C TRP A 13 -41.93 14.50 110.74
N MET A 14 -40.69 14.59 111.24
CA MET A 14 -39.55 14.43 110.33
C MET A 14 -39.49 12.97 109.92
N TYR A 15 -39.67 12.72 108.62
CA TYR A 15 -39.59 11.39 108.04
C TYR A 15 -38.21 10.76 108.35
N CYS A 16 -38.20 9.74 109.21
CA CYS A 16 -37.24 8.66 109.04
C CYS A 16 -37.65 7.89 107.78
N ALA A 17 -37.26 8.43 106.61
CA ALA A 17 -37.26 7.66 105.38
C ALA A 17 -36.27 6.52 105.57
N ALA A 18 -36.78 5.34 105.90
CA ALA A 18 -35.96 4.15 106.13
C ALA A 18 -35.32 3.74 104.80
N GLU A 19 -34.05 4.12 104.63
CA GLU A 19 -33.25 3.84 103.44
C GLU A 19 -33.24 2.33 103.19
N ARG A 20 -33.73 1.92 102.01
CA ARG A 20 -33.99 0.51 101.75
C ARG A 20 -32.70 -0.24 101.44
N ALA A 21 -32.57 -1.42 102.05
CA ALA A 21 -31.55 -2.40 101.68
C ALA A 21 -31.86 -3.05 100.32
N CYS A 22 -30.83 -3.53 99.64
CA CYS A 22 -30.96 -4.28 98.40
C CYS A 22 -31.11 -5.77 98.72
N GLU A 23 -32.30 -6.32 98.47
CA GLU A 23 -32.63 -7.73 98.72
C GLU A 23 -32.00 -8.70 97.69
N GLU A 24 -31.60 -8.19 96.51
CA GLU A 24 -30.92 -8.95 95.48
C GLU A 24 -29.42 -8.62 95.41
N PRO A 25 -28.55 -9.59 95.07
CA PRO A 25 -27.12 -9.35 94.88
C PRO A 25 -26.83 -8.51 93.61
N PRO A 26 -25.66 -7.86 93.54
CA PRO A 26 -25.27 -7.03 92.39
C PRO A 26 -25.43 -7.74 91.03
N PRO A 27 -26.15 -7.13 90.06
CA PRO A 27 -26.53 -7.79 88.82
C PRO A 27 -25.32 -8.16 87.96
N ARG A 28 -25.19 -9.43 87.58
CA ARG A 28 -24.11 -9.94 86.71
C ARG A 28 -24.42 -9.60 85.23
N ARG A 29 -23.70 -8.62 84.66
CA ARG A 29 -23.91 -8.14 83.29
C ARG A 29 -23.10 -8.98 82.28
N VAL A 30 -23.34 -8.76 80.98
CA VAL A 30 -22.70 -9.54 79.89
C VAL A 30 -21.18 -9.29 79.81
N LYS A 31 -20.76 -8.02 79.82
CA LYS A 31 -19.34 -7.62 79.65
C LYS A 31 -18.54 -7.56 80.95
N GLU A 32 -19.22 -7.59 82.09
CA GLU A 32 -18.67 -7.22 83.40
C GLU A 32 -19.39 -7.93 84.55
N VAL A 33 -18.65 -8.23 85.62
CA VAL A 33 -19.13 -8.97 86.81
C VAL A 33 -18.58 -8.34 88.09
N PRO A 34 -19.23 -8.52 89.26
CA PRO A 34 -18.64 -8.18 90.55
C PRO A 34 -17.25 -8.80 90.71
N THR A 35 -16.34 -8.07 91.36
CA THR A 35 -14.96 -8.52 91.58
C THR A 35 -14.91 -9.68 92.58
N GLU A 36 -15.78 -9.63 93.57
CA GLU A 36 -15.90 -10.58 94.68
C GLU A 36 -17.21 -11.39 94.60
N ARG A 37 -17.47 -12.26 95.58
CA ARG A 37 -18.72 -13.02 95.69
C ARG A 37 -19.73 -12.28 96.56
N TRP A 38 -20.97 -12.21 96.09
CA TRP A 38 -22.07 -11.47 96.71
C TRP A 38 -23.26 -12.42 96.80
N ASP A 39 -23.18 -13.33 97.77
CA ASP A 39 -24.06 -14.51 97.87
C ASP A 39 -24.90 -14.49 99.17
N LYS A 40 -25.07 -13.31 99.81
CA LYS A 40 -25.69 -13.11 101.14
C LYS A 40 -26.39 -11.74 101.25
N PRO A 41 -27.60 -11.56 100.67
CA PRO A 41 -28.47 -10.42 100.96
C PRO A 41 -29.06 -10.50 102.39
N PRO A 42 -29.67 -9.41 102.91
CA PRO A 42 -29.83 -8.09 102.29
C PRO A 42 -28.58 -7.20 102.44
N TYR A 43 -28.39 -6.27 101.50
CA TYR A 43 -27.26 -5.35 101.47
C TYR A 43 -27.67 -3.95 101.94
N PRO A 44 -27.07 -3.39 103.01
CA PRO A 44 -27.43 -2.06 103.52
C PRO A 44 -27.31 -0.94 102.49
N HIS A 45 -28.03 0.16 102.72
CA HIS A 45 -27.87 1.39 101.94
C HIS A 45 -26.42 1.91 101.97
N GLY A 46 -25.95 2.51 100.87
CA GLY A 46 -24.57 2.97 100.71
C GLY A 46 -23.54 1.84 100.51
N THR A 47 -23.95 0.56 100.51
CA THR A 47 -23.03 -0.55 100.21
C THR A 47 -22.52 -0.45 98.77
N GLN A 48 -21.22 -0.35 98.58
CA GLN A 48 -20.57 -0.26 97.27
C GLN A 48 -19.97 -1.59 96.79
N VAL A 49 -20.05 -1.85 95.50
CA VAL A 49 -19.49 -3.02 94.81
C VAL A 49 -18.69 -2.61 93.58
N THR A 50 -17.45 -3.09 93.47
CA THR A 50 -16.58 -2.83 92.31
C THR A 50 -16.67 -3.96 91.29
N TYR A 51 -16.86 -3.61 90.02
CA TYR A 51 -16.95 -4.55 88.89
C TYR A 51 -15.64 -4.68 88.11
N ARG A 52 -15.37 -5.90 87.64
CA ARG A 52 -14.29 -6.23 86.71
C ARG A 52 -14.86 -6.68 85.35
N CYS A 53 -14.15 -6.33 84.28
CA CYS A 53 -14.51 -6.79 82.95
C CYS A 53 -14.30 -8.31 82.84
N ARG A 54 -15.09 -8.97 82.00
CA ARG A 54 -14.80 -10.35 81.55
C ARG A 54 -13.63 -10.32 80.55
N PRO A 55 -12.93 -11.45 80.32
CA PRO A 55 -11.94 -11.55 79.25
C PRO A 55 -12.50 -11.06 77.91
N GLY A 56 -11.68 -10.36 77.12
CA GLY A 56 -12.13 -9.70 75.89
C GLY A 56 -12.72 -8.30 76.07
N TYR A 57 -12.92 -7.82 77.31
CA TYR A 57 -13.41 -6.47 77.58
C TYR A 57 -12.44 -5.65 78.46
N ILE A 58 -12.41 -4.33 78.23
CA ILE A 58 -11.55 -3.37 78.92
C ILE A 58 -12.38 -2.15 79.38
N LYS A 59 -11.96 -1.50 80.46
CA LYS A 59 -12.59 -0.27 80.98
C LYS A 59 -11.55 0.83 81.19
N LEU A 60 -11.99 2.08 81.09
CA LEU A 60 -11.27 3.25 81.58
C LEU A 60 -11.95 3.71 82.87
N GLY A 61 -11.19 3.82 83.97
CA GLY A 61 -11.72 4.13 85.30
C GLY A 61 -12.22 2.93 86.11
N ARG A 62 -12.94 3.20 87.20
CA ARG A 62 -13.56 2.19 88.08
C ARG A 62 -15.05 2.09 87.77
N ILE A 63 -15.58 0.87 87.72
CA ILE A 63 -17.02 0.62 87.64
C ILE A 63 -17.47 0.27 89.05
N VAL A 64 -18.18 1.18 89.70
CA VAL A 64 -18.74 1.02 91.05
C VAL A 64 -20.25 1.17 90.96
N PHE A 65 -20.97 0.24 91.57
CA PHE A 65 -22.40 0.36 91.85
C PHE A 65 -22.59 0.48 93.36
N GLU A 66 -23.66 1.16 93.76
CA GLU A 66 -24.01 1.45 95.14
C GLU A 66 -25.46 1.06 95.38
N CYS A 67 -25.75 0.43 96.52
CA CYS A 67 -27.12 0.14 96.92
C CYS A 67 -27.79 1.45 97.39
N ALA A 68 -28.69 1.97 96.58
CA ALA A 68 -29.35 3.25 96.78
C ALA A 68 -30.88 3.08 96.71
N ASP A 69 -31.59 3.33 97.81
CA ASP A 69 -33.03 3.06 97.99
C ASP A 69 -33.49 1.65 97.56
N GLY A 70 -32.69 0.62 97.89
CA GLY A 70 -32.99 -0.77 97.56
C GLY A 70 -32.74 -1.17 96.10
N ALA A 71 -32.12 -0.29 95.30
CA ALA A 71 -31.70 -0.59 93.93
C ALA A 71 -30.20 -0.35 93.74
N TRP A 72 -29.53 -1.23 92.99
CA TRP A 72 -28.13 -1.04 92.59
C TRP A 72 -28.01 0.05 91.52
N LYS A 73 -27.66 1.27 91.93
CA LYS A 73 -27.45 2.43 91.04
C LYS A 73 -25.95 2.56 90.72
N GLN A 74 -25.60 3.02 89.52
CA GLN A 74 -24.20 3.20 89.14
C GLN A 74 -23.64 4.53 89.68
N HIS A 75 -22.44 4.51 90.27
CA HIS A 75 -21.75 5.71 90.72
C HIS A 75 -21.30 6.55 89.50
N LEU A 76 -21.42 7.89 89.61
CA LEU A 76 -21.12 8.82 88.51
C LEU A 76 -19.72 9.45 88.66
N PRO A 77 -18.98 9.71 87.57
CA PRO A 77 -19.32 9.41 86.17
C PRO A 77 -19.30 7.91 85.87
N GLY A 78 -20.31 7.44 85.14
CA GLY A 78 -20.45 6.02 84.81
C GLY A 78 -19.37 5.54 83.84
N ALA A 79 -18.70 4.44 84.19
CA ALA A 79 -17.78 3.72 83.32
C ALA A 79 -18.39 2.37 82.88
N GLU A 80 -17.94 1.83 81.75
CA GLU A 80 -18.44 0.57 81.19
C GLU A 80 -17.29 -0.27 80.61
N CYS A 81 -17.45 -1.60 80.61
CA CYS A 81 -16.51 -2.47 79.91
C CYS A 81 -16.82 -2.50 78.40
N ARG A 82 -15.93 -1.93 77.59
CA ARG A 82 -15.96 -1.94 76.12
C ARG A 82 -15.15 -3.12 75.57
N ASN A 83 -15.32 -3.44 74.29
CA ASN A 83 -14.56 -4.53 73.66
C ASN A 83 -13.07 -4.15 73.63
N LYS A 84 -12.17 -5.06 74.03
CA LYS A 84 -10.72 -4.83 74.04
C LYS A 84 -10.22 -4.73 72.58
N PRO A 85 -9.44 -3.70 72.20
CA PRO A 85 -8.80 -3.66 70.88
C PRO A 85 -7.67 -4.69 70.79
N CYS A 86 -7.56 -5.40 69.66
CA CYS A 86 -6.39 -6.23 69.33
C CYS A 86 -5.31 -5.44 68.56
N GLY A 87 -5.60 -4.21 68.12
CA GLY A 87 -4.73 -3.46 67.22
C GLY A 87 -4.80 -3.97 65.77
N HIS A 88 -3.91 -3.48 64.91
CA HIS A 88 -3.93 -3.84 63.49
C HIS A 88 -3.79 -5.37 63.30
N PRO A 89 -4.52 -5.99 62.36
CA PRO A 89 -4.34 -7.41 62.04
C PRO A 89 -2.96 -7.72 61.48
N GLY A 90 -2.23 -6.72 60.97
CA GLY A 90 -0.91 -6.91 60.37
C GLY A 90 -1.02 -7.42 58.93
N ASP A 91 -0.29 -6.75 58.06
CA ASP A 91 -0.29 -6.98 56.63
C ASP A 91 0.54 -8.23 56.28
N THR A 92 0.17 -8.91 55.19
CA THR A 92 0.93 -10.05 54.67
C THR A 92 1.66 -9.65 53.39
N GLU A 93 2.87 -10.16 53.20
CA GLU A 93 3.57 -9.96 51.94
C GLU A 93 2.81 -10.67 50.80
N PHE A 94 2.64 -9.96 49.69
CA PHE A 94 1.94 -10.47 48.50
C PHE A 94 0.49 -10.95 48.74
N GLY A 95 -0.23 -10.28 49.65
CA GLY A 95 -1.67 -10.47 49.84
C GLY A 95 -2.35 -9.24 50.44
N SER A 96 -3.62 -9.39 50.77
CA SER A 96 -4.46 -8.40 51.44
C SER A 96 -5.34 -9.07 52.51
N PHE A 97 -6.05 -8.29 53.32
CA PHE A 97 -7.09 -8.80 54.21
C PHE A 97 -8.33 -7.90 54.22
N GLU A 98 -9.47 -8.50 54.56
CA GLU A 98 -10.78 -7.86 54.64
C GLU A 98 -11.42 -8.12 56.01
N LEU A 99 -12.17 -7.16 56.55
CA LEU A 99 -12.90 -7.32 57.82
C LEU A 99 -14.26 -7.98 57.56
N ILE A 100 -14.41 -9.23 57.97
CA ILE A 100 -15.60 -10.07 57.68
C ILE A 100 -16.59 -10.07 58.85
N SER A 101 -16.12 -9.80 60.08
CA SER A 101 -16.97 -9.63 61.27
C SER A 101 -16.51 -8.45 62.11
N GLY A 102 -17.47 -7.63 62.55
CA GLY A 102 -17.24 -6.38 63.30
C GLY A 102 -17.03 -5.15 62.42
N SER A 103 -16.94 -3.98 63.05
CA SER A 103 -16.67 -2.68 62.41
C SER A 103 -15.31 -2.10 62.77
N GLU A 104 -14.62 -2.69 63.75
CA GLU A 104 -13.35 -2.24 64.33
C GLU A 104 -12.52 -3.46 64.73
N PHE A 105 -11.20 -3.30 64.90
CA PHE A 105 -10.28 -4.35 65.35
C PHE A 105 -10.35 -4.63 66.86
N VAL A 106 -11.53 -5.00 67.34
CA VAL A 106 -11.88 -5.23 68.75
C VAL A 106 -12.39 -6.65 68.99
N PHE A 107 -12.44 -7.07 70.26
CA PHE A 107 -12.84 -8.43 70.66
C PHE A 107 -14.14 -8.91 69.97
N GLY A 108 -14.06 -10.07 69.31
CA GLY A 108 -15.10 -10.65 68.46
C GLY A 108 -14.98 -10.31 66.96
N ALA A 109 -14.07 -9.42 66.57
CA ALA A 109 -13.80 -9.11 65.16
C ALA A 109 -13.03 -10.25 64.46
N ARG A 110 -13.27 -10.44 63.16
CA ARG A 110 -12.60 -11.44 62.34
C ARG A 110 -12.22 -10.88 60.98
N VAL A 111 -10.96 -11.04 60.60
CA VAL A 111 -10.45 -10.70 59.27
C VAL A 111 -10.12 -11.97 58.47
N GLU A 112 -10.26 -11.88 57.16
CA GLU A 112 -9.87 -12.93 56.21
C GLU A 112 -8.83 -12.39 55.23
N TYR A 113 -7.77 -13.17 55.00
CA TYR A 113 -6.63 -12.88 54.15
C TYR A 113 -6.77 -13.58 52.79
N ARG A 114 -6.35 -12.88 51.74
CA ARG A 114 -6.36 -13.33 50.34
C ARG A 114 -4.98 -13.08 49.76
N CYS A 115 -4.36 -14.08 49.15
CA CYS A 115 -3.08 -13.88 48.44
C CYS A 115 -3.34 -13.19 47.09
N ASN A 116 -2.38 -12.40 46.62
CA ASN A 116 -2.41 -11.76 45.31
C ASN A 116 -2.31 -12.80 44.19
N GLU A 117 -2.66 -12.42 42.96
CA GLU A 117 -2.50 -13.32 41.82
C GLU A 117 -1.05 -13.80 41.68
N GLY A 118 -0.87 -15.10 41.47
CA GLY A 118 0.44 -15.74 41.41
C GLY A 118 1.04 -16.08 42.77
N TYR A 119 0.30 -15.91 43.86
CA TYR A 119 0.70 -16.30 45.22
C TYR A 119 -0.34 -17.25 45.84
N ARG A 120 0.14 -18.18 46.67
CA ARG A 120 -0.65 -19.22 47.34
C ARG A 120 -0.51 -19.12 48.86
N MET A 121 -1.60 -19.39 49.57
CA MET A 121 -1.64 -19.43 51.03
C MET A 121 -0.89 -20.68 51.52
N LEU A 122 0.18 -20.51 52.31
CA LEU A 122 0.82 -21.63 53.01
C LEU A 122 0.19 -21.90 54.38
N SER A 123 -0.34 -20.87 55.04
CA SER A 123 -0.91 -21.00 56.37
C SER A 123 -2.22 -21.80 56.36
N GLN A 124 -2.35 -22.74 57.31
CA GLN A 124 -3.54 -23.59 57.47
C GLN A 124 -4.85 -22.82 57.72
N ARG A 125 -4.75 -21.54 58.10
CA ARG A 125 -5.87 -20.63 58.28
C ARG A 125 -5.61 -19.38 57.46
N ASN A 126 -6.58 -19.03 56.63
CA ASN A 126 -6.63 -17.76 55.92
C ASN A 126 -7.24 -16.63 56.77
N TYR A 127 -7.46 -16.80 58.07
CA TYR A 127 -8.17 -15.82 58.90
C TYR A 127 -7.50 -15.58 60.26
N ARG A 128 -7.79 -14.43 60.87
CA ARG A 128 -7.45 -14.10 62.26
C ARG A 128 -8.71 -13.59 62.97
N GLU A 129 -8.88 -13.99 64.23
CA GLU A 129 -10.00 -13.57 65.08
C GLU A 129 -9.47 -12.88 66.33
N CYS A 130 -10.07 -11.75 66.74
CA CYS A 130 -9.64 -10.96 67.90
C CYS A 130 -10.22 -11.57 69.18
N GLN A 131 -9.39 -12.34 69.87
CA GLN A 131 -9.70 -13.05 71.11
C GLN A 131 -9.30 -12.21 72.35
N ALA A 132 -9.48 -12.77 73.54
CA ALA A 132 -9.25 -12.03 74.79
C ALA A 132 -7.81 -11.52 74.95
N ASP A 133 -6.84 -12.28 74.44
CA ASP A 133 -5.41 -12.02 74.63
C ASP A 133 -4.76 -11.35 73.41
N GLY A 134 -5.34 -11.49 72.21
CA GLY A 134 -4.87 -10.92 70.95
C GLY A 134 -5.51 -11.60 69.74
N TRP A 135 -4.86 -11.51 68.57
CA TRP A 135 -5.27 -12.24 67.38
C TRP A 135 -4.97 -13.76 67.48
N SER A 136 -5.91 -14.59 67.02
CA SER A 136 -6.01 -16.05 67.27
C SER A 136 -4.87 -16.96 66.79
N ASN A 137 -3.97 -16.45 65.95
CA ASN A 137 -2.84 -17.12 65.30
C ASN A 137 -1.97 -16.05 64.63
N ASP A 138 -0.78 -16.38 64.13
CA ASP A 138 0.08 -15.45 63.39
C ASP A 138 -0.52 -14.96 62.06
N ILE A 139 0.14 -13.98 61.44
CA ILE A 139 -0.23 -13.44 60.11
C ILE A 139 -0.13 -14.56 59.07
N PRO A 140 -1.18 -14.83 58.27
CA PRO A 140 -1.12 -15.85 57.22
C PRO A 140 -0.10 -15.51 56.14
N HIS A 141 0.74 -16.47 55.74
CA HIS A 141 1.85 -16.27 54.80
C HIS A 141 1.49 -16.71 53.37
N CYS A 142 1.75 -15.83 52.40
CA CYS A 142 1.61 -16.10 50.97
C CYS A 142 2.97 -16.36 50.33
N GLU A 143 3.14 -17.49 49.64
CA GLU A 143 4.33 -17.77 48.81
C GLU A 143 4.00 -17.60 47.33
N VAL A 144 5.00 -17.23 46.51
CA VAL A 144 4.87 -17.25 45.05
C VAL A 144 4.52 -18.67 44.57
N ALA A 145 3.56 -18.78 43.66
CA ALA A 145 3.24 -20.02 42.98
C ALA A 145 4.43 -20.44 42.10
N LYS A 146 4.76 -21.73 42.13
CA LYS A 146 5.90 -22.28 41.40
C LYS A 146 5.49 -23.44 40.51
N CYS A 147 6.10 -23.50 39.34
CA CYS A 147 5.99 -24.57 38.37
C CYS A 147 7.15 -25.55 38.50
N LEU A 148 6.87 -26.82 38.20
CA LEU A 148 7.86 -27.90 38.26
C LEU A 148 9.00 -27.67 37.24
N PRO A 149 10.23 -28.12 37.55
CA PRO A 149 11.35 -28.05 36.61
C PRO A 149 11.04 -28.78 35.30
N VAL A 150 11.44 -28.18 34.18
CA VAL A 150 11.36 -28.81 32.85
C VAL A 150 12.74 -29.23 32.36
N GLN A 151 12.77 -30.29 31.55
CA GLN A 151 13.96 -30.74 30.83
C GLN A 151 13.94 -30.24 29.40
N ALA A 152 15.10 -30.13 28.76
CA ALA A 152 15.18 -29.81 27.33
C ALA A 152 14.59 -30.97 26.50
N PRO A 153 13.89 -30.67 25.40
CA PRO A 153 13.37 -31.72 24.52
C PRO A 153 14.50 -32.48 23.83
N VAL A 154 14.25 -33.76 23.51
CA VAL A 154 15.21 -34.59 22.74
C VAL A 154 15.47 -33.91 21.40
N ASN A 155 16.75 -33.76 21.03
CA ASN A 155 17.21 -32.98 19.88
C ASN A 155 16.88 -31.47 19.92
N GLY A 156 16.72 -30.88 21.10
CA GLY A 156 16.67 -29.44 21.30
C GLY A 156 17.38 -28.97 22.57
N ARG A 157 17.24 -27.69 22.87
CA ARG A 157 17.79 -27.01 24.05
C ARG A 157 16.79 -26.00 24.60
N ILE A 158 16.95 -25.68 25.88
CA ILE A 158 16.27 -24.55 26.52
C ILE A 158 17.13 -23.29 26.31
N ILE A 159 16.53 -22.21 25.81
CA ILE A 159 17.11 -20.86 25.83
C ILE A 159 16.56 -20.15 27.08
N MET A 160 17.47 -19.64 27.92
CA MET A 160 17.11 -18.94 29.16
C MET A 160 17.50 -17.47 29.06
N THR A 161 16.52 -16.58 29.16
CA THR A 161 16.73 -15.13 29.23
C THR A 161 17.06 -14.69 30.67
N GLY A 162 18.13 -15.25 31.24
CA GLY A 162 18.59 -14.88 32.59
C GLY A 162 19.47 -15.94 33.27
N ALA A 163 20.08 -15.55 34.39
CA ALA A 163 20.94 -16.40 35.20
C ALA A 163 20.12 -17.23 36.20
N PHE A 164 19.47 -18.30 35.72
CA PHE A 164 18.76 -19.26 36.58
C PHE A 164 19.36 -20.67 36.39
N GLU A 165 19.33 -21.49 37.44
CA GLU A 165 19.83 -22.87 37.40
C GLU A 165 18.83 -23.81 36.71
N LEU A 166 19.29 -24.54 35.69
CA LEU A 166 18.48 -25.55 35.02
C LEU A 166 18.13 -26.69 36.00
N GLY A 167 16.85 -27.11 36.03
CA GLY A 167 16.37 -28.15 36.95
C GLY A 167 15.85 -27.66 38.30
N ARG A 168 15.75 -26.34 38.54
CA ARG A 168 15.01 -25.77 39.68
C ARG A 168 13.53 -25.49 39.36
N GLU A 169 12.75 -25.26 40.43
CA GLU A 169 11.39 -24.73 40.33
C GLU A 169 11.39 -23.32 39.70
N TYR A 170 10.35 -23.01 38.92
CA TYR A 170 10.19 -21.70 38.27
C TYR A 170 9.05 -20.91 38.92
N SER A 171 9.26 -19.64 39.24
CA SER A 171 8.23 -18.78 39.84
C SER A 171 7.20 -18.31 38.81
N PHE A 172 6.00 -17.95 39.28
CA PHE A 172 4.96 -17.28 38.49
C PHE A 172 5.52 -16.16 37.60
N GLY A 173 5.07 -16.12 36.34
CA GLY A 173 5.48 -15.15 35.33
C GLY A 173 6.83 -15.44 34.66
N GLN A 174 7.61 -16.42 35.13
CA GLN A 174 8.83 -16.83 34.44
C GLN A 174 8.51 -17.56 33.13
N VAL A 175 9.32 -17.26 32.10
CA VAL A 175 9.20 -17.80 30.74
C VAL A 175 10.40 -18.70 30.44
N VAL A 176 10.14 -19.85 29.82
CA VAL A 176 11.15 -20.79 29.33
C VAL A 176 10.99 -20.92 27.82
N ASN A 177 12.03 -20.55 27.06
CA ASN A 177 12.04 -20.64 25.61
C ASN A 177 12.75 -21.92 25.15
N PHE A 178 12.32 -22.49 24.02
CA PHE A 178 12.88 -23.70 23.43
C PHE A 178 13.38 -23.45 22.01
N GLU A 179 14.41 -24.20 21.62
CA GLU A 179 14.99 -24.19 20.28
C GLU A 179 15.42 -25.62 19.94
N CYS A 180 15.18 -26.04 18.70
CA CYS A 180 15.60 -27.34 18.22
C CYS A 180 17.01 -27.28 17.62
N ASN A 181 17.73 -28.40 17.69
CA ASN A 181 19.03 -28.54 17.03
C ASN A 181 18.82 -28.52 15.50
N ALA A 182 19.86 -28.14 14.74
CA ALA A 182 19.82 -28.16 13.28
C ALA A 182 19.31 -29.51 12.74
N LYS A 183 18.52 -29.46 11.65
CA LYS A 183 17.72 -30.56 11.09
C LYS A 183 16.47 -30.96 11.86
N TYR A 184 16.08 -30.24 12.93
CA TYR A 184 14.84 -30.49 13.68
C TYR A 184 13.97 -29.23 13.77
N LYS A 185 12.66 -29.38 13.53
CA LYS A 185 11.64 -28.33 13.68
C LYS A 185 10.90 -28.49 15.01
N LEU A 186 10.50 -27.34 15.58
CA LEU A 186 9.76 -27.28 16.83
C LEU A 186 8.27 -27.52 16.60
N VAL A 187 7.70 -28.51 17.30
CA VAL A 187 6.29 -28.88 17.25
C VAL A 187 5.69 -28.71 18.65
N GLY A 188 4.84 -27.68 18.81
CA GLY A 188 4.27 -27.26 20.09
C GLY A 188 4.53 -25.77 20.37
N SER A 189 4.39 -25.34 21.62
CA SER A 189 4.65 -23.96 22.03
C SER A 189 6.15 -23.69 22.09
N LYS A 190 6.64 -22.67 21.35
CA LYS A 190 8.06 -22.25 21.37
C LYS A 190 8.52 -21.78 22.75
N GLU A 191 7.60 -21.25 23.55
CA GLU A 191 7.84 -20.86 24.93
C GLU A 191 6.70 -21.35 25.83
N ILE A 192 7.03 -21.55 27.11
CA ILE A 192 6.06 -21.84 28.16
C ILE A 192 6.23 -20.84 29.31
N ILE A 193 5.12 -20.51 29.96
CA ILE A 193 5.02 -19.47 30.99
C ILE A 193 4.45 -20.10 32.26
N CYS A 194 5.08 -19.84 33.41
CA CYS A 194 4.58 -20.33 34.69
C CYS A 194 3.35 -19.52 35.12
N SER A 195 2.20 -20.19 35.15
CA SER A 195 0.88 -19.57 35.39
C SER A 195 0.59 -19.41 36.88
N SER A 196 -0.39 -18.55 37.23
CA SER A 196 -0.70 -18.18 38.62
C SER A 196 -1.18 -19.34 39.51
N ASN A 197 -1.50 -20.49 38.91
CA ASN A 197 -1.86 -21.74 39.57
C ASN A 197 -0.66 -22.71 39.82
N GLY A 198 0.57 -22.31 39.52
CA GLY A 198 1.77 -23.16 39.66
C GLY A 198 1.90 -24.25 38.58
N LYS A 199 1.28 -24.05 37.41
CA LYS A 199 1.43 -24.93 36.24
C LYS A 199 1.91 -24.16 35.02
N TRP A 200 2.57 -24.86 34.11
CA TRP A 200 2.90 -24.32 32.78
C TRP A 200 1.61 -24.09 31.96
N ASN A 201 1.59 -23.03 31.16
CA ASN A 201 0.49 -22.70 30.25
C ASN A 201 0.38 -23.63 29.02
N SER A 202 1.41 -24.44 28.76
CA SER A 202 1.54 -25.39 27.66
C SER A 202 2.54 -26.48 28.03
N ASP A 203 2.46 -27.62 27.36
CA ASP A 203 3.45 -28.70 27.47
C ASP A 203 4.78 -28.34 26.78
N VAL A 204 5.85 -29.05 27.16
CA VAL A 204 7.17 -28.93 26.53
C VAL A 204 7.08 -29.38 25.05
N PRO A 205 7.53 -28.57 24.08
CA PRO A 205 7.43 -28.90 22.66
C PRO A 205 8.34 -30.07 22.27
N GLN A 206 8.04 -30.72 21.14
CA GLN A 206 8.87 -31.77 20.57
C GLN A 206 9.72 -31.24 19.41
N CYS A 207 10.98 -31.69 19.32
CA CYS A 207 11.83 -31.45 18.16
C CYS A 207 11.76 -32.67 17.22
N GLN A 208 11.11 -32.50 16.07
CA GLN A 208 10.92 -33.56 15.06
C GLN A 208 11.83 -33.31 13.86
N GLU A 209 12.36 -34.36 13.22
CA GLU A 209 13.29 -34.18 12.09
C GLU A 209 12.58 -33.41 10.95
N ILE A 210 13.30 -32.48 10.33
CA ILE A 210 12.83 -31.71 9.18
C ILE A 210 12.84 -32.63 7.97
N ILE A 211 11.64 -33.14 7.68
CA ILE A 211 11.31 -33.97 6.54
C ILE A 211 10.24 -33.23 5.73
N CYS A 212 10.44 -33.16 4.42
CA CYS A 212 9.46 -32.72 3.44
C CYS A 212 9.12 -33.90 2.51
N ASP A 213 7.83 -34.21 2.41
CA ASP A 213 7.32 -35.23 1.49
C ASP A 213 7.30 -34.73 0.05
N VAL A 214 7.10 -35.64 -0.92
CA VAL A 214 6.95 -35.28 -2.34
C VAL A 214 5.70 -34.38 -2.48
N PRO A 215 5.81 -33.14 -2.98
CA PRO A 215 4.67 -32.25 -3.09
C PRO A 215 3.78 -32.63 -4.28
N GLU A 216 2.47 -32.54 -4.10
CA GLU A 216 1.50 -32.61 -5.19
C GLU A 216 1.48 -31.27 -5.93
N ILE A 217 1.85 -31.28 -7.22
CA ILE A 217 1.96 -30.07 -8.04
C ILE A 217 0.90 -30.12 -9.14
N LEU A 218 -0.18 -29.36 -8.97
CA LEU A 218 -1.23 -29.27 -9.98
C LEU A 218 -0.66 -28.71 -11.30
N HIS A 219 -0.92 -29.40 -12.41
CA HIS A 219 -0.35 -29.14 -13.73
C HIS A 219 1.20 -29.15 -13.79
N GLY A 220 1.86 -29.94 -12.94
CA GLY A 220 3.29 -30.20 -13.01
C GLY A 220 3.68 -31.59 -12.51
N TYR A 221 4.98 -31.86 -12.47
CA TYR A 221 5.55 -33.12 -11.99
C TYR A 221 6.97 -32.93 -11.41
N VAL A 222 7.33 -33.79 -10.46
CA VAL A 222 8.66 -33.82 -9.84
C VAL A 222 9.64 -34.62 -10.69
N HIS A 223 10.87 -34.13 -10.85
CA HIS A 223 11.95 -34.91 -11.46
C HIS A 223 12.54 -35.89 -10.44
N SER A 224 12.47 -37.19 -10.74
CA SER A 224 13.07 -38.29 -9.96
C SER A 224 12.78 -38.20 -8.44
N PRO A 225 11.50 -38.32 -8.01
CA PRO A 225 11.11 -38.17 -6.61
C PRO A 225 11.80 -39.17 -5.69
N LYS A 226 12.34 -38.67 -4.57
CA LYS A 226 12.72 -39.49 -3.40
C LYS A 226 11.47 -39.90 -2.62
N ALA A 227 11.61 -40.86 -1.70
CA ALA A 227 10.56 -41.15 -0.72
C ALA A 227 10.27 -39.93 0.20
N SER A 228 11.30 -39.19 0.59
CA SER A 228 11.21 -37.91 1.31
C SER A 228 12.53 -37.14 1.21
N TYR A 229 12.51 -35.88 1.62
CA TYR A 229 13.63 -34.93 1.54
C TYR A 229 13.95 -34.34 2.90
N LYS A 230 15.23 -34.11 3.19
CA LYS A 230 15.71 -33.54 4.47
C LYS A 230 15.95 -32.03 4.37
N GLU A 231 16.09 -31.35 5.52
CA GLU A 231 16.49 -29.94 5.61
C GLU A 231 17.59 -29.57 4.59
N SER A 232 17.43 -28.42 3.95
CA SER A 232 18.30 -27.86 2.92
C SER A 232 18.43 -28.67 1.61
N GLU A 233 17.84 -29.86 1.49
CA GLU A 233 17.78 -30.55 0.20
C GLU A 233 16.88 -29.81 -0.79
N GLN A 234 17.22 -29.91 -2.08
CA GLN A 234 16.51 -29.26 -3.16
C GLN A 234 15.71 -30.25 -4.00
N LEU A 235 14.54 -29.80 -4.45
CA LEU A 235 13.63 -30.49 -5.36
C LEU A 235 13.56 -29.69 -6.66
N GLN A 236 13.67 -30.40 -7.78
CA GLN A 236 13.41 -29.85 -9.12
C GLN A 236 12.09 -30.41 -9.64
N PHE A 237 11.27 -29.54 -10.22
CA PHE A 237 10.00 -29.89 -10.81
C PHE A 237 9.84 -29.19 -12.16
N ALA A 238 8.98 -29.73 -13.00
CA ALA A 238 8.57 -29.13 -14.26
C ALA A 238 7.07 -28.87 -14.26
N CYS A 239 6.65 -27.83 -14.98
CA CYS A 239 5.25 -27.60 -15.31
C CYS A 239 4.91 -28.28 -16.64
N ASN A 240 3.64 -28.68 -16.80
CA ASN A 240 3.11 -29.24 -18.03
C ASN A 240 3.05 -28.19 -19.14
N GLU A 241 2.87 -28.62 -20.40
CA GLU A 241 2.66 -27.69 -21.51
C GLU A 241 1.45 -26.78 -21.25
N GLY A 242 1.59 -25.49 -21.60
CA GLY A 242 0.64 -24.43 -21.23
C GLY A 242 0.90 -23.79 -19.86
N TYR A 243 1.79 -24.31 -19.01
CA TYR A 243 2.04 -23.79 -17.66
C TYR A 243 3.50 -23.35 -17.43
N ARG A 244 3.69 -22.37 -16.54
CA ARG A 244 4.98 -21.84 -16.07
C ARG A 244 5.07 -21.85 -14.54
N TYR A 245 6.28 -21.90 -14.02
CA TYR A 245 6.56 -21.75 -12.59
C TYR A 245 5.96 -20.45 -12.04
N GLY A 246 5.34 -20.49 -10.86
CA GLY A 246 4.81 -19.31 -10.19
C GLY A 246 5.91 -18.32 -9.77
N GLU A 247 6.94 -18.83 -9.08
CA GLU A 247 8.15 -18.06 -8.75
C GLU A 247 9.43 -18.66 -9.38
N ARG A 248 9.73 -19.94 -9.11
CA ARG A 248 11.01 -20.59 -9.43
C ARG A 248 10.82 -22.07 -9.75
N ALA A 249 11.72 -22.63 -10.55
CA ALA A 249 11.72 -24.05 -10.97
C ALA A 249 12.36 -25.03 -9.95
N GLY A 250 12.91 -24.50 -8.86
CA GLY A 250 13.55 -25.28 -7.81
C GLY A 250 13.16 -24.75 -6.44
N VAL A 251 12.91 -25.67 -5.51
CA VAL A 251 12.44 -25.38 -4.15
C VAL A 251 13.30 -26.14 -3.14
N GLN A 252 13.41 -25.63 -1.92
CA GLN A 252 14.25 -26.18 -0.86
C GLN A 252 13.41 -26.62 0.34
N CYS A 253 13.76 -27.73 0.98
CA CYS A 253 13.09 -28.19 2.19
C CYS A 253 13.58 -27.39 3.41
N THR A 254 12.64 -26.84 4.16
CA THR A 254 12.86 -25.98 5.35
C THR A 254 12.01 -26.46 6.52
N GLU A 255 12.19 -25.89 7.73
CA GLU A 255 11.36 -26.20 8.90
C GLU A 255 9.84 -26.07 8.64
N SER A 256 9.46 -25.10 7.79
CA SER A 256 8.07 -24.81 7.38
C SER A 256 7.60 -25.60 6.14
N GLY A 257 8.40 -26.55 5.64
CA GLY A 257 8.14 -27.29 4.40
C GLY A 257 8.88 -26.71 3.19
N TRP A 258 8.28 -26.82 2.01
CA TRP A 258 8.90 -26.40 0.74
C TRP A 258 8.91 -24.88 0.58
N ASN A 259 10.08 -24.30 0.31
CA ASN A 259 10.27 -22.87 0.11
C ASN A 259 11.03 -22.56 -1.21
N PRO A 260 10.46 -21.75 -2.13
CA PRO A 260 9.05 -21.35 -2.16
C PRO A 260 8.14 -22.59 -2.33
N THR A 261 6.84 -22.45 -2.10
CA THR A 261 5.89 -23.55 -2.40
C THR A 261 5.92 -23.84 -3.91
N PRO A 262 6.05 -25.10 -4.36
CA PRO A 262 6.07 -25.42 -5.78
C PRO A 262 4.65 -25.39 -6.36
N TYR A 263 4.38 -24.45 -7.27
CA TYR A 263 3.13 -24.40 -8.04
C TYR A 263 3.36 -23.94 -9.48
N CYS A 264 2.48 -24.41 -10.36
CA CYS A 264 2.43 -24.06 -11.76
C CYS A 264 1.25 -23.11 -12.03
N THR A 265 1.47 -22.12 -12.88
CA THR A 265 0.49 -21.11 -13.29
C THR A 265 0.29 -21.18 -14.79
N GLU A 266 -0.93 -20.98 -15.26
CA GLU A 266 -1.24 -20.99 -16.69
C GLU A 266 -0.53 -19.85 -17.41
N ILE A 267 0.05 -20.14 -18.57
CA ILE A 267 0.72 -19.13 -19.41
C ILE A 267 -0.34 -18.42 -20.24
N VAL A 268 -0.84 -17.34 -19.66
CA VAL A 268 -1.67 -16.37 -20.38
C VAL A 268 -0.80 -15.16 -20.76
N CYS A 269 -0.88 -14.76 -22.03
CA CYS A 269 -0.39 -13.47 -22.51
C CYS A 269 -1.54 -12.46 -22.52
N SER A 270 -1.37 -11.33 -21.84
CA SER A 270 -2.34 -10.23 -21.88
C SER A 270 -2.27 -9.45 -23.20
N PRO A 271 -3.34 -8.73 -23.60
CA PRO A 271 -3.37 -8.00 -24.86
C PRO A 271 -2.31 -6.88 -24.88
N PRO A 272 -1.42 -6.82 -25.88
CA PRO A 272 -0.31 -5.88 -25.87
C PRO A 272 -0.74 -4.45 -26.17
N ARG A 273 -0.11 -3.48 -25.52
CA ARG A 273 -0.32 -2.05 -25.82
C ARG A 273 0.62 -1.64 -26.94
N ILE A 274 0.08 -1.35 -28.13
CA ILE A 274 0.85 -0.94 -29.32
C ILE A 274 0.57 0.53 -29.67
N PRO A 275 1.33 1.50 -29.13
CA PRO A 275 1.27 2.88 -29.60
C PRO A 275 1.58 2.99 -31.09
N ASN A 276 0.85 3.84 -31.80
CA ASN A 276 1.01 4.06 -33.25
C ASN A 276 0.84 2.79 -34.11
N GLY A 277 -0.01 1.86 -33.66
CA GLY A 277 -0.45 0.71 -34.44
C GLY A 277 -1.68 0.05 -33.84
N ASN A 278 -2.00 -1.14 -34.35
CA ASN A 278 -3.02 -2.04 -33.83
C ASN A 278 -2.58 -3.50 -34.05
N PHE A 279 -3.31 -4.48 -33.53
CA PHE A 279 -3.09 -5.91 -33.74
C PHE A 279 -4.40 -6.66 -33.97
N ARG A 280 -4.30 -7.88 -34.50
CA ARG A 280 -5.42 -8.83 -34.67
C ARG A 280 -4.97 -10.28 -34.44
N PRO A 281 -5.84 -11.18 -33.92
CA PRO A 281 -7.17 -10.90 -33.37
C PRO A 281 -7.11 -10.03 -32.11
N GLN A 282 -8.24 -9.49 -31.65
CA GLN A 282 -8.36 -8.74 -30.39
C GLN A 282 -9.22 -9.56 -29.43
N GLU A 283 -8.57 -10.26 -28.52
CA GLU A 283 -9.17 -11.08 -27.47
C GLU A 283 -8.75 -10.52 -26.10
N ASP A 284 -9.46 -10.87 -25.03
CA ASP A 284 -9.09 -10.43 -23.67
C ASP A 284 -7.83 -11.15 -23.13
N ASN A 285 -7.57 -12.37 -23.61
CA ASN A 285 -6.48 -13.25 -23.16
C ASN A 285 -6.02 -14.16 -24.32
N TYR A 286 -4.75 -14.57 -24.28
CA TYR A 286 -4.12 -15.42 -25.31
C TYR A 286 -3.31 -16.54 -24.65
N ILE A 287 -3.30 -17.72 -25.26
CA ILE A 287 -2.59 -18.93 -24.80
C ILE A 287 -1.32 -19.19 -25.62
N VAL A 288 -0.48 -20.11 -25.15
CA VAL A 288 0.79 -20.44 -25.82
C VAL A 288 0.55 -20.96 -27.24
N GLY A 289 1.25 -20.36 -28.22
CA GLY A 289 1.10 -20.66 -29.64
C GLY A 289 0.13 -19.73 -30.38
N ASP A 290 -0.63 -18.88 -29.69
CA ASP A 290 -1.44 -17.85 -30.35
C ASP A 290 -0.55 -16.81 -31.05
N ILE A 291 -0.89 -16.46 -32.28
CA ILE A 291 -0.14 -15.50 -33.10
C ILE A 291 -1.01 -14.28 -33.40
N ILE A 292 -0.56 -13.11 -32.95
CA ILE A 292 -1.12 -11.82 -33.36
C ILE A 292 -0.35 -11.23 -34.55
N THR A 293 -1.08 -10.56 -35.44
CA THR A 293 -0.51 -9.76 -36.53
C THR A 293 -0.57 -8.28 -36.17
N ILE A 294 0.57 -7.61 -36.15
CA ILE A 294 0.73 -6.19 -35.84
C ILE A 294 0.64 -5.36 -37.13
N GLN A 295 -0.12 -4.27 -37.07
CA GLN A 295 -0.33 -3.31 -38.15
C GLN A 295 0.03 -1.91 -37.66
N CYS A 296 1.16 -1.37 -38.13
CA CYS A 296 1.62 -0.04 -37.72
C CYS A 296 1.00 1.09 -38.56
N ASN A 297 0.80 2.24 -37.93
CA ASN A 297 0.29 3.45 -38.58
C ASN A 297 1.26 3.99 -39.65
N PRO A 298 0.80 4.82 -40.61
CA PRO A 298 1.69 5.55 -41.52
C PRO A 298 2.81 6.28 -40.76
N GLY A 299 4.03 6.21 -41.27
CA GLY A 299 5.23 6.71 -40.58
C GLY A 299 5.87 5.74 -39.58
N TYR A 300 5.26 4.58 -39.29
CA TYR A 300 5.77 3.57 -38.36
C TYR A 300 5.99 2.20 -39.04
N HIS A 301 6.86 1.37 -38.45
CA HIS A 301 7.11 -0.01 -38.85
C HIS A 301 7.25 -0.92 -37.61
N PHE A 302 7.18 -2.23 -37.82
CA PHE A 302 7.33 -3.19 -36.73
C PHE A 302 8.74 -3.16 -36.15
N LYS A 303 8.85 -3.19 -34.82
CA LYS A 303 10.11 -3.07 -34.06
C LYS A 303 11.19 -4.09 -34.46
N THR A 304 10.80 -5.21 -35.05
CA THR A 304 11.71 -6.26 -35.52
C THR A 304 11.71 -6.36 -37.04
N LEU A 305 12.88 -6.15 -37.66
CA LEU A 305 13.08 -6.14 -39.12
C LEU A 305 13.17 -7.55 -39.77
N THR A 306 12.51 -8.56 -39.19
CA THR A 306 12.51 -9.96 -39.66
C THR A 306 11.57 -10.22 -40.85
N GLY A 307 10.94 -9.18 -41.41
CA GLY A 307 9.97 -9.29 -42.51
C GLY A 307 8.59 -9.86 -42.12
N LYS A 308 8.45 -10.43 -40.91
CA LYS A 308 7.18 -10.87 -40.33
C LYS A 308 6.69 -9.85 -39.30
N SER A 309 5.52 -9.26 -39.52
CA SER A 309 4.86 -8.34 -38.58
C SER A 309 3.95 -9.10 -37.60
N THR A 310 4.46 -10.16 -36.99
CA THR A 310 3.70 -11.06 -36.12
C THR A 310 4.44 -11.30 -34.81
N ALA A 311 3.70 -11.44 -33.72
CA ALA A 311 4.21 -11.89 -32.43
C ALA A 311 3.43 -13.12 -31.95
N GLU A 312 4.14 -14.07 -31.36
CA GLU A 312 3.63 -15.34 -30.83
C GLU A 312 3.60 -15.29 -29.30
N CYS A 313 2.53 -15.77 -28.67
CA CYS A 313 2.49 -15.93 -27.22
C CYS A 313 3.34 -17.15 -26.84
N THR A 314 4.44 -16.91 -26.13
CA THR A 314 5.36 -17.96 -25.66
C THR A 314 5.33 -18.06 -24.14
N LYS A 315 6.01 -19.07 -23.59
CA LYS A 315 6.26 -19.19 -22.13
C LYS A 315 6.91 -17.96 -21.47
N ASN A 316 7.56 -17.10 -22.26
CA ASN A 316 8.19 -15.85 -21.81
C ASN A 316 7.34 -14.59 -22.12
N GLY A 317 6.10 -14.75 -22.59
CA GLY A 317 5.27 -13.67 -23.13
C GLY A 317 5.39 -13.54 -24.66
N TRP A 318 4.97 -12.39 -25.19
CA TRP A 318 4.98 -12.12 -26.64
C TRP A 318 6.39 -12.06 -27.22
N VAL A 319 6.64 -12.85 -28.27
CA VAL A 319 7.93 -12.88 -28.99
C VAL A 319 7.71 -12.76 -30.52
N PRO A 320 8.40 -11.84 -31.21
CA PRO A 320 9.14 -10.70 -30.67
C PRO A 320 8.21 -9.68 -29.99
N ASP A 321 8.80 -8.77 -29.21
CA ASP A 321 8.11 -7.71 -28.48
C ASP A 321 7.20 -6.85 -29.41
N PRO A 322 5.87 -6.87 -29.23
CA PRO A 322 4.90 -6.32 -30.19
C PRO A 322 4.83 -4.80 -30.11
N GLY A 323 5.72 -4.12 -30.84
CA GLY A 323 5.80 -2.65 -30.88
C GLY A 323 5.91 -2.08 -32.30
N CYS A 324 5.40 -0.86 -32.47
CA CYS A 324 5.58 -0.04 -33.66
C CYS A 324 6.56 1.11 -33.37
N VAL A 325 7.61 1.24 -34.19
CA VAL A 325 8.64 2.28 -34.07
C VAL A 325 8.66 3.13 -35.34
N GLN A 326 9.07 4.39 -35.23
CA GLN A 326 9.08 5.31 -36.39
C GLN A 326 9.98 4.77 -37.51
N LYS A 327 9.56 4.99 -38.77
CA LYS A 327 10.39 4.68 -39.93
C LYS A 327 11.56 5.68 -39.99
N PRO A 328 12.80 5.22 -40.21
CA PRO A 328 13.90 6.13 -40.54
C PRO A 328 13.67 6.70 -41.95
N CYS A 329 14.32 7.82 -42.27
CA CYS A 329 14.19 8.48 -43.57
C CYS A 329 15.17 7.87 -44.59
N ASP A 330 14.62 7.20 -45.60
CA ASP A 330 15.36 6.69 -46.75
C ASP A 330 16.07 7.80 -47.56
N TYR A 331 16.95 7.38 -48.47
CA TYR A 331 17.68 8.29 -49.35
C TYR A 331 16.72 9.21 -50.15
N PRO A 332 16.84 10.55 -50.04
CA PRO A 332 15.92 11.50 -50.66
C PRO A 332 16.06 11.52 -52.19
N ALA A 333 14.93 11.37 -52.90
CA ALA A 333 14.89 11.61 -54.34
C ALA A 333 14.77 13.12 -54.61
N ILE A 334 15.79 13.72 -55.25
CA ILE A 334 15.89 15.17 -55.48
C ILE A 334 15.91 15.44 -56.98
N GLU A 335 14.81 15.96 -57.54
CA GLU A 335 14.76 16.36 -58.95
C GLU A 335 15.65 17.60 -59.16
N ASN A 336 16.56 17.56 -60.15
CA ASN A 336 17.49 18.64 -60.48
C ASN A 336 18.38 19.13 -59.30
N GLY A 337 18.67 18.26 -58.34
CA GLY A 337 19.59 18.52 -57.23
C GLY A 337 20.34 17.28 -56.78
N LYS A 338 21.26 17.45 -55.81
CA LYS A 338 22.02 16.37 -55.17
C LYS A 338 22.35 16.72 -53.72
N LEU A 339 22.79 15.72 -52.95
CA LEU A 339 23.26 15.96 -51.58
C LEU A 339 24.65 16.60 -51.55
N SER A 340 25.10 17.01 -50.37
CA SER A 340 26.51 17.33 -50.13
C SER A 340 27.41 16.12 -50.46
N GLU A 341 28.61 16.38 -50.96
CA GLU A 341 29.44 15.35 -51.62
C GLU A 341 29.82 14.19 -50.68
N ARG A 342 29.96 14.48 -49.38
CA ARG A 342 30.17 13.47 -48.33
C ARG A 342 28.97 12.53 -48.17
N LEU A 343 27.74 13.04 -48.24
CA LEU A 343 26.53 12.22 -48.11
C LEU A 343 26.25 11.42 -49.39
N GLU A 344 26.55 11.99 -50.56
CA GLU A 344 26.42 11.34 -51.86
C GLU A 344 27.39 10.15 -52.00
N TYR A 345 28.67 10.35 -51.68
CA TYR A 345 29.71 9.32 -51.79
C TYR A 345 29.49 8.16 -50.80
N TYR A 346 29.08 8.46 -49.56
CA TYR A 346 28.89 7.49 -48.48
C TYR A 346 27.42 7.14 -48.23
N LYS A 347 26.53 7.23 -49.23
CA LYS A 347 25.08 7.08 -49.03
C LYS A 347 24.66 5.78 -48.33
N ASN A 348 25.33 4.66 -48.63
CA ASN A 348 25.06 3.35 -48.00
C ASN A 348 25.48 3.26 -46.52
N TYR A 349 26.20 4.26 -46.00
CA TYR A 349 26.63 4.36 -44.59
C TYR A 349 25.75 5.32 -43.78
N TYR A 350 25.24 6.38 -44.42
CA TYR A 350 24.45 7.43 -43.75
C TYR A 350 22.93 7.26 -43.88
N PHE A 351 22.43 6.41 -44.79
CA PHE A 351 20.99 6.19 -44.98
C PHE A 351 20.59 4.73 -44.70
N PRO A 352 19.38 4.48 -44.16
CA PRO A 352 18.34 5.46 -43.84
C PRO A 352 18.66 6.22 -42.53
N MET A 353 18.38 7.53 -42.50
CA MET A 353 18.70 8.41 -41.38
C MET A 353 17.66 8.33 -40.25
N SER A 354 18.12 8.45 -39.01
CA SER A 354 17.26 8.56 -37.82
C SER A 354 16.55 9.90 -37.73
N PHE A 355 15.40 9.94 -37.05
CA PHE A 355 14.67 11.18 -36.75
C PHE A 355 15.57 12.26 -36.14
N GLY A 356 15.40 13.51 -36.56
CA GLY A 356 16.20 14.66 -36.09
C GLY A 356 17.61 14.76 -36.71
N GLN A 357 18.11 13.72 -37.39
CA GLN A 357 19.26 13.87 -38.28
C GLN A 357 18.89 14.71 -39.50
N HIS A 358 19.89 15.32 -40.11
CA HIS A 358 19.69 16.26 -41.22
C HIS A 358 20.65 15.97 -42.38
N ALA A 359 20.17 16.28 -43.58
CA ALA A 359 20.91 16.22 -44.82
C ALA A 359 20.81 17.57 -45.53
N ASP A 360 21.93 18.04 -46.08
CA ASP A 360 22.00 19.31 -46.79
C ASP A 360 22.04 19.04 -48.30
N TYR A 361 21.07 19.59 -49.05
CA TYR A 361 20.98 19.46 -50.51
C TYR A 361 21.25 20.77 -51.23
N HIS A 362 21.67 20.67 -52.49
CA HIS A 362 21.83 21.81 -53.39
C HIS A 362 21.37 21.46 -54.80
N CYS A 363 21.05 22.49 -55.59
CA CYS A 363 20.51 22.35 -56.94
C CYS A 363 21.63 22.39 -58.00
N ILE A 364 21.43 21.68 -59.11
CA ILE A 364 22.41 21.63 -60.20
C ILE A 364 22.43 22.95 -61.01
N ARG A 365 23.45 23.11 -61.87
CA ARG A 365 23.61 24.30 -62.71
C ARG A 365 22.35 24.53 -63.57
N GLY A 366 21.80 25.75 -63.52
CA GLY A 366 20.53 26.11 -64.16
C GLY A 366 19.30 26.03 -63.24
N TYR A 367 19.47 25.63 -61.97
CA TYR A 367 18.41 25.53 -60.97
C TYR A 367 18.76 26.28 -59.67
N THR A 368 17.77 26.50 -58.81
CA THR A 368 17.86 27.21 -57.53
C THR A 368 17.05 26.50 -56.44
N THR A 369 17.49 26.64 -55.19
CA THR A 369 16.66 26.35 -54.02
C THR A 369 15.49 27.35 -53.92
N PRO A 370 14.38 27.01 -53.24
CA PRO A 370 13.24 27.90 -53.07
C PRO A 370 13.59 29.21 -52.34
N SER A 371 14.42 29.13 -51.29
CA SER A 371 14.98 30.32 -50.62
C SER A 371 15.92 31.11 -51.54
N GLY A 372 16.75 30.43 -52.32
CA GLY A 372 17.79 31.02 -53.17
C GLY A 372 19.20 30.91 -52.59
N GLU A 373 19.32 30.29 -51.41
CA GLU A 373 20.59 29.92 -50.79
C GLU A 373 21.30 28.83 -51.60
N TYR A 374 22.62 28.72 -51.44
CA TYR A 374 23.42 27.72 -52.18
C TYR A 374 23.02 26.27 -51.83
N TRP A 375 22.63 26.05 -50.58
CA TRP A 375 22.18 24.77 -50.03
C TRP A 375 20.98 24.99 -49.12
N VAL A 376 20.17 23.94 -48.91
CA VAL A 376 19.07 23.93 -47.93
C VAL A 376 19.20 22.68 -47.07
N ARG A 377 19.03 22.87 -45.76
CA ARG A 377 18.94 21.79 -44.77
C ARG A 377 17.54 21.19 -44.77
N MET A 378 17.46 19.87 -44.91
CA MET A 378 16.25 19.09 -44.61
C MET A 378 16.52 18.17 -43.42
N VAL A 379 15.53 18.04 -42.55
CA VAL A 379 15.58 17.23 -41.32
C VAL A 379 14.67 16.02 -41.51
N CYS A 380 15.10 14.86 -41.02
CA CYS A 380 14.26 13.67 -40.96
C CYS A 380 13.17 13.86 -39.90
N SER A 381 11.91 13.89 -40.32
CA SER A 381 10.73 14.17 -39.50
C SER A 381 9.69 13.04 -39.56
N GLU A 382 8.61 13.16 -38.77
CA GLU A 382 7.47 12.22 -38.77
C GLU A 382 6.81 12.00 -40.15
N ARG A 383 7.02 12.92 -41.11
CA ARG A 383 6.48 12.87 -42.48
C ARG A 383 7.56 12.62 -43.54
N GLY A 384 8.76 12.23 -43.13
CA GLY A 384 9.94 12.15 -44.00
C GLY A 384 10.75 13.45 -44.00
N TRP A 385 11.38 13.77 -45.13
CA TRP A 385 12.27 14.93 -45.27
C TRP A 385 11.52 16.26 -45.26
N TYR A 386 11.82 17.12 -44.28
CA TYR A 386 11.23 18.47 -44.18
C TYR A 386 12.31 19.57 -44.12
N PRO A 387 12.22 20.65 -44.92
CA PRO A 387 11.31 20.81 -46.06
C PRO A 387 11.57 19.79 -47.16
N GLU A 388 10.54 19.45 -47.94
CA GLU A 388 10.68 18.56 -49.09
C GLU A 388 11.71 19.14 -50.09
N PRO A 389 12.72 18.36 -50.53
CA PRO A 389 13.80 18.87 -51.35
C PRO A 389 13.32 19.16 -52.78
N LYS A 390 13.43 20.43 -53.21
CA LYS A 390 12.90 20.91 -54.49
C LYS A 390 13.85 21.91 -55.13
N CYS A 391 14.01 21.83 -56.45
CA CYS A 391 14.87 22.71 -57.23
C CYS A 391 14.07 23.39 -58.35
N LEU A 392 13.95 24.70 -58.28
CA LEU A 392 13.24 25.56 -59.23
C LEU A 392 14.17 25.95 -60.39
N LYS A 393 13.65 26.14 -61.60
CA LYS A 393 14.43 26.65 -62.74
C LYS A 393 15.01 28.05 -62.45
N LYS A 394 16.22 28.32 -62.98
CA LYS A 394 16.78 29.67 -63.16
C LYS A 394 16.67 30.08 -64.62
N CYS A 395 15.80 31.05 -64.92
CA CYS A 395 15.77 31.68 -66.24
C CYS A 395 16.69 32.91 -66.24
N HIS A 396 17.62 32.96 -67.21
CA HIS A 396 18.59 34.04 -67.31
C HIS A 396 18.06 35.14 -68.23
N VAL A 397 18.22 36.41 -67.82
CA VAL A 397 18.01 37.54 -68.73
C VAL A 397 19.18 37.56 -69.71
N ARG A 398 18.87 37.34 -71.00
CA ARG A 398 19.83 37.45 -72.11
C ARG A 398 19.57 38.74 -72.87
N GLN A 399 20.52 39.14 -73.73
CA GLN A 399 20.25 40.21 -74.70
C GLN A 399 19.06 39.80 -75.58
N LEU A 400 18.10 40.71 -75.73
CA LEU A 400 16.93 40.54 -76.58
C LEU A 400 17.20 41.20 -77.93
N GLU A 401 16.89 40.50 -79.03
CA GLU A 401 17.06 41.08 -80.35
C GLU A 401 15.98 42.16 -80.59
N ASN A 402 16.42 43.36 -80.99
CA ASN A 402 15.55 44.51 -81.23
C ASN A 402 14.69 44.95 -80.01
N GLY A 403 15.19 44.70 -78.79
CA GLY A 403 14.55 45.13 -77.55
C GLY A 403 15.44 44.98 -76.32
N TYR A 404 14.90 45.27 -75.14
CA TYR A 404 15.59 45.17 -73.86
C TYR A 404 14.63 44.80 -72.71
N PHE A 405 15.18 44.19 -71.66
CA PHE A 405 14.50 43.97 -70.39
C PHE A 405 14.57 45.26 -69.56
N SER A 406 13.46 45.67 -68.93
CA SER A 406 13.34 47.02 -68.34
C SER A 406 14.39 47.30 -67.26
N TYR A 407 14.86 48.55 -67.18
CA TYR A 407 15.95 48.94 -66.29
C TYR A 407 15.65 48.62 -64.81
N GLY A 408 16.66 48.15 -64.08
CA GLY A 408 16.53 47.76 -62.65
C GLY A 408 16.04 46.33 -62.39
N GLN A 409 15.88 45.49 -63.42
CA GLN A 409 15.47 44.09 -63.30
C GLN A 409 16.61 43.14 -62.87
N LYS A 410 16.25 41.93 -62.41
CA LYS A 410 17.24 40.91 -62.00
C LYS A 410 17.91 40.29 -63.23
N ASN A 411 19.21 39.97 -63.14
CA ASN A 411 19.90 39.19 -64.18
C ASN A 411 19.44 37.72 -64.26
N VAL A 412 18.82 37.21 -63.20
CA VAL A 412 18.31 35.83 -63.09
C VAL A 412 16.98 35.84 -62.34
N TYR A 413 16.02 35.08 -62.84
CA TYR A 413 14.70 34.89 -62.24
C TYR A 413 14.48 33.41 -61.89
N LYS A 414 13.68 33.16 -60.84
CA LYS A 414 13.25 31.82 -60.44
C LYS A 414 11.98 31.40 -61.19
N GLU A 415 11.75 30.10 -61.32
CA GLU A 415 10.49 29.52 -61.80
C GLU A 415 9.27 30.14 -61.09
N GLY A 416 8.28 30.57 -61.88
CA GLY A 416 7.10 31.31 -61.41
C GLY A 416 7.27 32.83 -61.35
N GLU A 417 8.48 33.37 -61.29
CA GLU A 417 8.69 34.82 -61.38
C GLU A 417 8.44 35.35 -62.80
N ARG A 418 8.04 36.63 -62.88
CA ARG A 418 7.70 37.30 -64.15
C ARG A 418 8.53 38.57 -64.35
N VAL A 419 8.80 38.89 -65.60
CA VAL A 419 9.59 40.06 -66.01
C VAL A 419 8.95 40.72 -67.24
N LYS A 420 9.15 42.04 -67.40
CA LYS A 420 8.69 42.78 -68.59
C LYS A 420 9.85 43.18 -69.50
N TYR A 421 9.64 43.04 -70.80
CA TYR A 421 10.55 43.48 -71.86
C TYR A 421 9.88 44.56 -72.73
N VAL A 422 10.71 45.38 -73.38
CA VAL A 422 10.33 46.52 -74.21
C VAL A 422 11.07 46.39 -75.54
N CYS A 423 10.37 46.58 -76.66
CA CYS A 423 10.98 46.57 -77.98
C CYS A 423 11.44 47.97 -78.39
N SER A 424 12.47 48.06 -79.23
CA SER A 424 12.94 49.33 -79.82
C SER A 424 11.87 49.97 -80.72
N ASP A 425 11.98 51.27 -81.01
CA ASP A 425 10.89 52.08 -81.59
C ASP A 425 10.29 51.55 -82.90
N ASP A 426 11.10 50.93 -83.77
CA ASP A 426 10.64 50.29 -85.02
C ASP A 426 9.93 48.93 -84.83
N TYR A 427 9.73 48.46 -83.58
CA TYR A 427 9.24 47.13 -83.24
C TYR A 427 8.11 47.14 -82.19
N TYR A 428 7.38 46.04 -82.07
CA TYR A 428 6.34 45.80 -81.05
C TYR A 428 6.44 44.36 -80.48
N THR A 429 5.86 44.12 -79.31
CA THR A 429 5.94 42.81 -78.63
C THR A 429 5.00 41.79 -79.30
N GLU A 430 5.49 40.56 -79.56
CA GLU A 430 4.68 39.49 -80.19
C GLU A 430 3.44 39.13 -79.34
N HIS A 431 3.52 39.34 -78.03
CA HIS A 431 2.44 39.09 -77.09
C HIS A 431 2.06 40.37 -76.33
N LYS A 432 0.80 40.46 -75.90
CA LYS A 432 0.26 41.62 -75.16
C LYS A 432 1.00 41.81 -73.83
N ASP A 433 1.05 43.07 -73.38
CA ASP A 433 1.64 43.55 -72.12
C ASP A 433 3.15 43.34 -71.90
N GLY A 434 3.85 42.74 -72.87
CA GLY A 434 5.32 42.60 -72.89
C GLY A 434 5.88 41.80 -71.71
N GLN A 435 5.10 40.88 -71.12
CA GLN A 435 5.50 40.11 -69.95
C GLN A 435 5.82 38.65 -70.32
N VAL A 436 6.89 38.12 -69.74
CA VAL A 436 7.26 36.69 -69.81
C VAL A 436 7.41 36.10 -68.41
N THR A 437 7.13 34.81 -68.27
CA THR A 437 7.21 34.06 -67.01
C THR A 437 8.35 33.04 -67.11
N CYS A 438 9.15 32.89 -66.05
CA CYS A 438 10.12 31.81 -65.98
C CYS A 438 9.40 30.48 -65.70
N THR A 439 9.51 29.50 -66.60
CA THR A 439 8.93 28.16 -66.42
C THR A 439 10.03 27.09 -66.37
N LYS A 440 9.64 25.82 -66.23
CA LYS A 440 10.58 24.67 -66.28
C LYS A 440 11.40 24.64 -67.57
N ASP A 441 10.80 25.14 -68.65
CA ASP A 441 11.32 25.11 -70.02
C ASP A 441 11.93 26.45 -70.48
N ASP A 442 12.44 27.25 -69.53
CA ASP A 442 12.95 28.63 -69.70
C ASP A 442 11.80 29.66 -69.86
N TRP A 443 12.02 30.80 -70.51
CA TRP A 443 11.02 31.87 -70.66
C TRP A 443 9.80 31.49 -71.51
N SER A 444 8.61 31.59 -70.91
CA SER A 444 7.33 31.38 -71.61
C SER A 444 6.35 32.57 -71.42
N PRO A 445 5.75 33.09 -72.51
CA PRO A 445 6.14 32.86 -73.90
C PRO A 445 7.58 33.37 -74.16
N PRO A 446 8.26 32.94 -75.24
CA PRO A 446 9.58 33.44 -75.56
C PRO A 446 9.55 34.95 -75.87
N PRO A 447 10.43 35.78 -75.27
CA PRO A 447 10.44 37.22 -75.49
C PRO A 447 10.90 37.56 -76.92
N ARG A 448 10.06 38.27 -77.68
CA ARG A 448 10.28 38.55 -79.11
C ARG A 448 9.69 39.89 -79.55
N CYS A 449 10.39 40.54 -80.47
CA CYS A 449 10.07 41.85 -81.01
C CYS A 449 9.85 41.78 -82.53
N ILE A 450 8.67 42.21 -83.01
CA ILE A 450 8.26 42.15 -84.41
C ILE A 450 8.29 43.55 -85.03
N ARG A 451 8.84 43.67 -86.25
CA ARG A 451 9.05 44.96 -86.92
C ARG A 451 7.75 45.59 -87.41
N LYS A 452 7.62 46.90 -87.28
CA LYS A 452 6.52 47.73 -87.82
C LYS A 452 6.75 47.98 -89.31
N SER A 453 5.71 47.85 -90.12
CA SER A 453 5.75 48.12 -91.57
C SER A 453 5.47 49.60 -91.88
N LYS A 454 6.25 50.19 -92.79
CA LYS A 454 5.92 51.48 -93.43
C LYS A 454 5.06 51.17 -94.66
N GLY A 455 3.89 51.81 -94.75
CA GLY A 455 2.82 51.41 -95.68
C GLY A 455 2.88 52.05 -97.07
N SER A 456 2.07 51.50 -97.97
CA SER A 456 1.69 52.08 -99.26
C SER A 456 0.16 52.10 -99.39
N GLN A 457 -0.37 53.03 -100.19
CA GLN A 457 -1.81 53.18 -100.42
C GLN A 457 -2.28 52.38 -101.63
N SER A 458 -3.52 51.89 -101.62
CA SER A 458 -4.51 52.20 -102.68
C SER A 458 -5.89 51.60 -102.40
N GLN A 459 -6.92 52.36 -102.83
CA GLN A 459 -8.26 51.96 -103.26
C GLN A 459 -9.08 50.97 -102.41
N GLY A 460 -10.25 51.43 -101.96
CA GLY A 460 -11.27 50.57 -101.34
C GLY A 460 -12.32 50.08 -102.35
N SER A 461 -13.01 49.00 -101.98
CA SER A 461 -14.33 48.63 -102.51
C SER A 461 -15.43 48.99 -101.49
N TYR A 462 -16.69 48.91 -101.90
CA TYR A 462 -17.81 49.66 -101.32
C TYR A 462 -19.05 48.76 -101.17
N LEU A 463 -19.85 49.01 -100.12
CA LEU A 463 -21.07 48.28 -99.72
C LEU A 463 -20.81 46.84 -99.18
N ASP A 464 -21.72 46.22 -98.41
CA ASP A 464 -23.14 46.59 -98.19
C ASP A 464 -23.62 46.53 -96.72
N ARG A 465 -24.85 46.94 -96.46
CA ARG A 465 -25.51 47.04 -95.14
C ARG A 465 -26.72 46.12 -95.03
N ARG A 466 -26.83 45.41 -93.88
CA ARG A 466 -28.08 44.88 -93.26
C ARG A 466 -28.80 43.73 -94.02
N PRO A 467 -29.76 43.02 -93.39
CA PRO A 467 -29.80 42.60 -91.97
C PRO A 467 -30.35 41.16 -91.71
N ASP A 468 -30.25 40.76 -90.44
CA ASP A 468 -31.25 40.01 -89.65
C ASP A 468 -31.36 38.45 -89.65
N GLN A 469 -31.71 37.94 -88.46
CA GLN A 469 -32.27 36.63 -88.03
C GLN A 469 -31.59 35.28 -88.36
N GLY A 470 -31.73 34.30 -87.43
CA GLY A 470 -31.68 32.88 -87.83
C GLY A 470 -31.39 31.74 -86.85
N GLY A 471 -31.60 31.84 -85.53
CA GLY A 471 -31.47 30.69 -84.59
C GLY A 471 -30.03 30.26 -84.23
N GLY A 472 -29.81 29.38 -83.25
CA GLY A 472 -30.76 28.68 -82.36
C GLY A 472 -30.10 28.19 -81.06
N ARG A 473 -30.90 27.73 -80.08
CA ARG A 473 -30.42 27.24 -78.78
C ARG A 473 -29.56 25.97 -78.91
N VAL A 474 -28.42 25.96 -78.22
CA VAL A 474 -27.97 24.77 -77.47
C VAL A 474 -27.54 25.24 -76.09
N SER A 475 -28.02 24.56 -75.04
CA SER A 475 -27.65 24.83 -73.65
C SER A 475 -27.22 23.52 -72.99
N PHE A 476 -25.98 23.45 -72.50
CA PHE A 476 -25.56 22.41 -71.57
C PHE A 476 -24.62 22.98 -70.52
N THR A 477 -25.04 22.92 -69.26
CA THR A 477 -24.19 23.16 -68.08
C THR A 477 -23.42 21.89 -67.72
N SER A 478 -22.31 22.06 -67.01
CA SER A 478 -21.36 21.00 -66.70
C SER A 478 -21.91 19.88 -65.80
N GLN A 479 -21.53 18.64 -66.11
CA GLN A 479 -21.48 17.55 -65.15
C GLN A 479 -20.01 17.19 -64.84
N LEU A 480 -19.71 16.92 -63.58
CA LEU A 480 -18.53 16.14 -63.21
C LEU A 480 -18.87 14.65 -63.37
N TYR A 481 -17.89 13.81 -63.74
CA TYR A 481 -17.41 12.70 -62.89
C TYR A 481 -16.44 11.76 -63.64
N SER A 482 -15.50 11.17 -62.88
CA SER A 482 -14.89 9.85 -63.11
C SER A 482 -14.00 9.63 -64.35
N TRP A 483 -12.86 8.97 -64.14
CA TRP A 483 -12.58 7.57 -64.53
C TRP A 483 -11.07 7.34 -64.33
N ARG A 484 -10.65 6.65 -63.26
CA ARG A 484 -10.36 5.20 -63.27
C ARG A 484 -9.46 4.78 -64.43
N SER A 485 -8.16 4.72 -64.16
CA SER A 485 -7.24 3.81 -64.85
C SER A 485 -7.52 2.36 -64.44
N ASP A 486 -7.34 1.42 -65.36
CA ASP A 486 -7.27 -0.03 -65.11
C ASP A 486 -5.94 -0.57 -65.68
N SER A 487 -5.34 -1.54 -65.01
CA SER A 487 -3.96 -1.98 -65.26
C SER A 487 -3.90 -3.45 -65.67
N ARG A 488 -3.25 -3.71 -66.82
CA ARG A 488 -3.01 -5.04 -67.40
C ARG A 488 -1.85 -4.91 -68.40
N ILE A 489 -0.98 -5.90 -68.67
CA ILE A 489 -0.79 -7.29 -68.20
C ILE A 489 0.77 -7.47 -68.03
N SER A 490 1.44 -8.54 -67.56
CA SER A 490 1.13 -9.96 -67.29
C SER A 490 2.11 -10.51 -66.23
N ASN A 491 1.88 -11.73 -65.71
CA ASN A 491 2.96 -12.73 -65.67
C ASN A 491 2.47 -14.19 -65.61
N LEU A 492 3.38 -15.10 -65.96
CA LEU A 492 3.30 -16.58 -66.00
C LEU A 492 3.02 -17.20 -64.60
N ASN A 493 2.64 -18.48 -64.40
CA ASN A 493 2.19 -19.63 -65.24
C ASN A 493 1.65 -20.72 -64.29
N LEU A 494 0.73 -21.61 -64.74
CA LEU A 494 0.84 -23.09 -64.65
C LEU A 494 -0.42 -23.83 -65.14
N ARG A 495 -0.31 -25.15 -65.30
CA ARG A 495 -1.28 -26.05 -65.98
C ARG A 495 -2.14 -26.85 -65.00
N VAL A 496 -3.38 -27.17 -65.41
CA VAL A 496 -4.11 -28.42 -65.08
C VAL A 496 -4.72 -28.95 -66.40
N PHE A 497 -5.09 -30.23 -66.44
CA PHE A 497 -5.45 -31.02 -67.63
C PHE A 497 -6.75 -31.83 -67.36
N ILE A 498 -7.30 -32.52 -68.36
CA ILE A 498 -8.43 -33.49 -68.31
C ILE A 498 -9.83 -32.83 -68.21
N PRO A 499 -10.88 -33.36 -68.89
CA PRO A 499 -10.90 -34.52 -69.80
C PRO A 499 -10.50 -34.18 -71.24
#